data_AF-A0A4D9E360-F1
#
_entry.id   AF-A0A4D9E360-F1
#
_cell.length_a   1.000
_cell.length_b   1.000
_cell.length_c   1.000
_cell.angle_alpha   90.00
_cell.angle_beta   90.00
_cell.angle_gamma   90.00
#
_symmetry.space_group_name_H-M   'P 1'
#
loop_
_entity.id
_entity.type
_entity.pdbx_description
1 polymer ?
#
loop_
_entity_poly.entity_id
_entity_poly.type
_entity_poly.pdbx_seq_one_letter_code
_entity_poly.pdbx_strand_id
1 'polypeptide(L)'
;MLQLFQELTKSGKKRFYEGCVAEVIIETVQKNGGIMDLEDLKSHVTDEVKPIFTNYKDVNVWEIPPNGQGITALIALNILDNFNIKDMGHNTADYLHVLIEALKLSFSVTFWFCADRDKVPVPTKELLSKTYAKGCSEVVNLQRASDKYNKGNLLPVRSDTVYFTVVDAQGNASSFINSNYMGFGIGLEPGGCGFTLQNRGSSFSLSPSHLNCLAPRKRLYHMIIPALATAADTGDLLCSFGVMGGFMQPQGHVQDVSNVSPLECMAEHQKDSLLI
;
A
#
# COMPACT_ATOMS: atom_id res chain seq x y z
N MET A 1 -9.16 -8.02 26.02
CA MET A 1 -9.83 -7.45 24.81
C MET A 1 -11.24 -6.91 25.06
N LEU A 2 -12.24 -7.69 25.52
CA LEU A 2 -13.62 -7.19 25.68
C LEU A 2 -13.74 -5.95 26.59
N GLN A 3 -13.09 -5.98 27.76
CA GLN A 3 -13.07 -4.85 28.70
C GLN A 3 -12.46 -3.59 28.06
N LEU A 4 -11.37 -3.75 27.31
CA LEU A 4 -10.73 -2.66 26.58
C LEU A 4 -11.72 -2.01 25.59
N PHE A 5 -12.45 -2.80 24.79
CA PHE A 5 -13.43 -2.23 23.87
C PHE A 5 -14.54 -1.48 24.59
N GLN A 6 -15.05 -2.02 25.70
CA GLN A 6 -16.07 -1.33 26.52
C GLN A 6 -15.55 0.00 27.09
N GLU A 7 -14.29 0.06 27.50
CA GLU A 7 -13.65 1.31 27.93
C GLU A 7 -13.49 2.31 26.79
N LEU A 8 -13.03 1.86 25.62
CA LEU A 8 -12.86 2.71 24.44
C LEU A 8 -14.18 3.29 23.94
N THR A 9 -15.30 2.56 24.03
CA THR A 9 -16.62 3.09 23.70
C THR A 9 -17.04 4.23 24.63
N LYS A 10 -16.64 4.20 25.91
CA LYS A 10 -17.01 5.23 26.90
C LYS A 10 -16.08 6.44 26.87
N SER A 11 -14.77 6.21 26.72
CA SER A 11 -13.74 7.23 26.89
C SER A 11 -13.09 7.66 25.57
N GLY A 12 -13.45 7.03 24.45
CA GLY A 12 -12.94 7.32 23.13
C GLY A 12 -11.44 7.05 22.97
N LYS A 13 -10.87 7.59 21.89
CA LYS A 13 -9.44 7.40 21.55
C LYS A 13 -8.47 7.91 22.62
N LYS A 14 -8.86 8.91 23.41
CA LYS A 14 -8.00 9.51 24.46
C LYS A 14 -7.50 8.46 25.45
N ARG A 15 -8.34 7.47 25.78
CA ARG A 15 -7.96 6.36 26.67
C ARG A 15 -6.85 5.50 26.07
N PHE A 16 -6.85 5.32 24.75
CA PHE A 16 -5.84 4.55 24.03
C PHE A 16 -4.50 5.28 23.94
N TYR A 17 -4.53 6.57 23.58
CA TYR A 17 -3.32 7.35 23.27
C TYR A 17 -2.73 8.11 24.46
N GLU A 18 -3.52 8.38 25.51
CA GLU A 18 -3.08 9.19 26.64
C GLU A 18 -3.37 8.56 28.02
N GLY A 19 -4.10 7.45 28.06
CA GLY A 19 -4.57 6.80 29.30
C GLY A 19 -3.79 5.53 29.67
N CYS A 20 -4.40 4.69 30.52
CA CYS A 20 -3.72 3.48 31.01
C CYS A 20 -3.28 2.52 29.91
N VAL A 21 -3.98 2.49 28.77
CA VAL A 21 -3.62 1.66 27.63
C VAL A 21 -2.29 2.14 27.04
N ALA A 22 -2.11 3.46 26.94
CA ALA A 22 -0.85 4.05 26.51
C ALA A 22 0.27 3.69 27.50
N GLU A 23 0.02 3.84 28.79
CA GLU A 23 0.98 3.51 29.85
C GLU A 23 1.47 2.06 29.75
N VAL A 24 0.55 1.08 29.65
CA VAL A 24 0.95 -0.34 29.54
C VAL A 24 1.64 -0.67 28.21
N ILE A 25 1.32 0.03 27.11
CA ILE A 25 2.07 -0.09 25.85
C ILE A 25 3.52 0.36 26.07
N ILE A 26 3.72 1.54 26.65
CA ILE A 26 5.05 2.10 26.89
C ILE A 26 5.87 1.24 27.84
N GLU A 27 5.27 0.79 28.96
CA GLU A 27 5.92 -0.14 29.89
C GLU A 27 6.36 -1.43 29.18
N THR A 28 5.48 -1.99 28.35
CA THR A 28 5.78 -3.22 27.59
C THR A 28 6.92 -2.99 26.60
N VAL A 29 6.90 -1.88 25.86
CA VAL A 29 7.96 -1.54 24.89
C VAL A 29 9.30 -1.31 25.59
N GLN A 30 9.32 -0.50 26.64
CA GLN A 30 10.55 -0.14 27.36
C GLN A 30 11.16 -1.33 28.12
N LYS A 31 10.33 -2.18 28.74
CA LYS A 31 10.78 -3.44 29.36
C LYS A 31 11.49 -4.37 28.38
N ASN A 32 11.17 -4.27 27.09
CA ASN A 32 11.78 -5.05 26.01
C ASN A 32 12.84 -4.26 25.22
N GLY A 33 13.35 -3.14 25.76
CA GLY A 33 14.45 -2.37 25.18
C GLY A 33 14.06 -1.37 24.08
N GLY A 34 12.77 -1.15 23.86
CA GLY A 34 12.29 -0.08 22.99
C GLY A 34 12.39 1.31 23.64
N ILE A 35 12.38 2.35 22.82
CA ILE A 35 12.60 3.75 23.24
C ILE A 35 11.35 4.64 23.12
N MET A 36 10.21 4.06 22.76
CA MET A 36 8.95 4.81 22.66
C MET A 36 8.56 5.35 24.03
N ASP A 37 8.04 6.57 24.06
CA ASP A 37 7.51 7.19 25.28
C ASP A 37 6.03 7.58 25.14
N LEU A 38 5.46 8.09 26.23
CA LEU A 38 4.04 8.47 26.25
C LEU A 38 3.74 9.65 25.33
N GLU A 39 4.72 10.52 25.08
CA GLU A 39 4.54 11.68 24.21
C GLU A 39 4.45 11.25 22.74
N ASP A 40 5.15 10.18 22.34
CA ASP A 40 4.99 9.57 21.01
C ASP A 40 3.55 9.12 20.75
N LEU A 41 2.89 8.53 21.75
CA LEU A 41 1.47 8.12 21.63
C LEU A 41 0.52 9.31 21.68
N LYS A 42 0.75 10.26 22.60
CA LYS A 42 -0.10 11.47 22.76
C LYS A 42 -0.06 12.38 21.53
N SER A 43 1.10 12.51 20.91
CA SER A 43 1.30 13.36 19.74
C SER A 43 0.82 12.72 18.43
N HIS A 44 0.34 11.47 18.46
CA HIS A 44 -0.18 10.80 17.29
C HIS A 44 -1.46 11.46 16.78
N VAL A 45 -1.46 11.78 15.49
CA VAL A 45 -2.65 12.22 14.74
C VAL A 45 -2.81 11.39 13.48
N THR A 46 -4.07 11.20 13.09
CA THR A 46 -4.43 10.61 11.79
C THR A 46 -4.57 11.73 10.77
N ASP A 47 -3.81 11.64 9.68
CA ASP A 47 -3.87 12.63 8.63
C ASP A 47 -5.04 12.38 7.68
N GLU A 48 -5.72 13.46 7.31
CA GLU A 48 -6.57 13.48 6.12
C GLU A 48 -5.70 13.83 4.91
N VAL A 49 -5.63 12.91 3.95
CA VAL A 49 -4.79 13.07 2.76
C VAL A 49 -5.64 13.09 1.50
N LYS A 50 -5.24 13.92 0.53
CA LYS A 50 -5.80 13.86 -0.81
C LYS A 50 -5.23 12.62 -1.54
N PRO A 51 -6.07 11.69 -2.01
CA PRO A 51 -5.60 10.53 -2.76
C PRO A 51 -4.94 10.97 -4.07
N ILE A 52 -4.03 10.14 -4.54
CA ILE A 52 -3.41 10.25 -5.87
C ILE A 52 -4.10 9.28 -6.80
N PHE A 53 -4.05 9.56 -8.10
CA PHE A 53 -4.64 8.67 -9.08
C PHE A 53 -3.85 8.67 -10.38
N THR A 54 -4.11 7.65 -11.19
CA THR A 54 -3.85 7.71 -12.62
C THR A 54 -5.08 7.31 -13.42
N ASN A 55 -5.16 7.80 -14.65
CA ASN A 55 -6.11 7.32 -15.63
C ASN A 55 -5.51 6.15 -16.42
N TYR A 56 -6.21 5.03 -16.47
CA TYR A 56 -5.86 3.84 -17.22
C TYR A 56 -7.10 3.36 -17.97
N LYS A 57 -7.10 3.49 -19.31
CA LYS A 57 -8.21 3.05 -20.19
C LYS A 57 -9.60 3.52 -19.69
N ASP A 58 -9.77 4.83 -19.54
CA ASP A 58 -11.01 5.49 -19.10
C ASP A 58 -11.44 5.21 -17.64
N VAL A 59 -10.56 4.58 -16.85
CA VAL A 59 -10.76 4.37 -15.40
C VAL A 59 -9.73 5.18 -14.62
N ASN A 60 -10.19 5.97 -13.65
CA ASN A 60 -9.32 6.59 -12.66
C ASN A 60 -9.11 5.61 -11.50
N VAL A 61 -7.87 5.17 -11.29
CA VAL A 61 -7.47 4.31 -10.18
C VAL A 61 -6.85 5.17 -9.08
N TRP A 62 -7.42 5.10 -7.89
CA TRP A 62 -7.10 5.94 -6.74
C TRP A 62 -6.36 5.16 -5.67
N GLU A 63 -5.31 5.78 -5.13
CA GLU A 63 -4.44 5.23 -4.10
C GLU A 63 -4.10 6.30 -3.05
N ILE A 64 -3.73 5.84 -1.86
CA ILE A 64 -3.16 6.71 -0.82
C ILE A 64 -1.78 7.22 -1.27
N PRO A 65 -1.45 8.52 -1.08
CA PRO A 65 -0.15 9.05 -1.46
C PRO A 65 1.01 8.44 -0.66
N PRO A 66 2.28 8.66 -1.09
CA PRO A 66 3.45 8.42 -0.25
C PRO A 66 3.26 9.01 1.15
N ASN A 67 3.62 8.30 2.22
CA ASN A 67 4.53 7.15 2.30
C ASN A 67 3.95 5.75 1.95
N GLY A 68 2.70 5.65 1.49
CA GLY A 68 2.09 4.39 1.04
C GLY A 68 2.58 3.92 -0.34
N GLN A 69 2.69 2.60 -0.53
CA GLN A 69 3.19 2.00 -1.79
C GLN A 69 2.16 1.96 -2.94
N GLY A 70 0.98 2.56 -2.80
CA GLY A 70 -0.07 2.51 -3.84
C GLY A 70 0.39 3.19 -5.13
N ILE A 71 1.28 4.17 -5.01
CA ILE A 71 1.98 4.79 -6.15
C ILE A 71 2.68 3.77 -7.06
N THR A 72 3.13 2.63 -6.53
CA THR A 72 3.74 1.55 -7.35
C THR A 72 2.74 0.99 -8.37
N ALA A 73 1.49 0.76 -7.95
CA ALA A 73 0.44 0.28 -8.86
C ALA A 73 0.13 1.34 -9.93
N LEU A 74 0.02 2.60 -9.54
CA LEU A 74 -0.26 3.70 -10.48
C LEU A 74 0.86 3.91 -11.52
N ILE A 75 2.13 3.81 -11.12
CA ILE A 75 3.27 3.86 -12.06
C ILE A 75 3.20 2.68 -13.03
N ALA A 76 2.94 1.47 -12.53
CA ALA A 76 2.84 0.27 -13.36
C ALA A 76 1.71 0.40 -14.38
N LEU A 77 0.51 0.83 -13.97
CA LEU A 77 -0.61 1.08 -14.87
C LEU A 77 -0.25 2.11 -15.94
N ASN A 78 0.43 3.20 -15.57
CA ASN A 78 0.90 4.19 -16.54
C ASN A 78 1.90 3.63 -17.55
N ILE A 79 2.81 2.74 -17.13
CA ILE A 79 3.74 2.07 -18.05
C ILE A 79 2.94 1.16 -19.00
N LEU A 80 2.04 0.35 -18.45
CA LEU A 80 1.20 -0.61 -19.20
C LEU A 80 0.28 0.06 -20.21
N ASP A 81 -0.11 1.32 -19.98
CA ASP A 81 -0.93 2.13 -20.88
C ASP A 81 -0.25 2.37 -22.25
N ASN A 82 1.06 2.12 -22.36
CA ASN A 82 1.82 2.20 -23.61
C ASN A 82 1.84 0.87 -24.39
N PHE A 83 1.19 -0.18 -23.88
CA PHE A 83 1.16 -1.51 -24.50
C PHE A 83 -0.28 -1.95 -24.77
N ASN A 84 -0.49 -2.61 -25.90
CA ASN A 84 -1.76 -3.24 -26.20
C ASN A 84 -1.87 -4.63 -25.56
N ILE A 85 -1.93 -4.63 -24.22
CA ILE A 85 -1.97 -5.88 -23.44
C ILE A 85 -3.24 -6.71 -23.67
N LYS A 86 -4.30 -6.10 -24.21
CA LYS A 86 -5.54 -6.81 -24.56
C LYS A 86 -5.29 -7.77 -25.71
N ASP A 87 -4.61 -7.30 -26.75
CA ASP A 87 -4.32 -8.08 -27.95
C ASP A 87 -3.24 -9.14 -27.72
N MET A 88 -2.45 -9.01 -26.64
CA MET A 88 -1.49 -10.05 -26.21
C MET A 88 -2.19 -11.31 -25.69
N GLY A 89 -3.47 -11.24 -25.30
CA GLY A 89 -4.21 -12.33 -24.69
C GLY A 89 -3.91 -12.49 -23.20
N HIS A 90 -4.94 -12.72 -22.40
CA HIS A 90 -4.81 -12.86 -20.95
C HIS A 90 -3.92 -14.07 -20.58
N ASN A 91 -2.97 -13.85 -19.66
CA ASN A 91 -2.00 -14.84 -19.16
C ASN A 91 -1.13 -15.54 -20.22
N THR A 92 -1.00 -14.96 -21.41
CA THR A 92 0.04 -15.40 -22.35
C THR A 92 1.43 -14.96 -21.87
N ALA A 93 2.47 -15.57 -22.44
CA ALA A 93 3.86 -15.21 -22.11
C ALA A 93 4.13 -13.71 -22.37
N ASP A 94 3.64 -13.16 -23.48
CA ASP A 94 3.84 -11.75 -23.82
C ASP A 94 3.13 -10.81 -22.83
N TYR A 95 1.89 -11.14 -22.46
CA TYR A 95 1.14 -10.39 -21.44
C TYR A 95 1.88 -10.39 -20.10
N LEU A 96 2.26 -11.58 -19.61
CA LEU A 96 2.93 -11.73 -18.32
C LEU A 96 4.28 -11.05 -18.31
N HIS A 97 5.02 -11.14 -19.42
CA HIS A 97 6.32 -10.48 -19.57
C HIS A 97 6.21 -8.97 -19.40
N VAL A 98 5.31 -8.31 -20.14
CA VAL A 98 5.12 -6.85 -20.06
C VAL A 98 4.62 -6.43 -18.67
N LEU A 99 3.69 -7.20 -18.09
CA LEU A 99 3.19 -6.98 -16.72
C LEU A 99 4.33 -7.03 -15.68
N ILE A 100 5.17 -8.06 -15.75
CA ILE A 100 6.30 -8.27 -14.84
C ILE A 100 7.35 -7.16 -15.01
N GLU A 101 7.73 -6.80 -16.24
CA GLU A 101 8.72 -5.74 -16.49
C GLU A 101 8.21 -4.37 -16.01
N ALA A 102 6.94 -4.04 -16.23
CA ALA A 102 6.34 -2.80 -15.74
C ALA A 102 6.33 -2.73 -14.20
N LEU A 103 5.97 -3.84 -13.52
CA LEU A 103 6.01 -3.93 -12.06
C LEU A 103 7.44 -3.82 -11.52
N LYS A 104 8.43 -4.49 -12.14
CA LYS A 104 9.85 -4.39 -11.75
C LYS A 104 10.34 -2.95 -11.79
N LEU A 105 10.06 -2.23 -12.88
CA LEU A 105 10.45 -0.82 -13.03
C LEU A 105 9.78 0.03 -11.94
N SER A 106 8.48 -0.16 -11.74
CA SER A 106 7.70 0.57 -10.74
C SER A 106 8.20 0.34 -9.31
N PHE A 107 8.48 -0.91 -8.94
CA PHE A 107 9.07 -1.24 -7.64
C PHE A 107 10.47 -0.64 -7.48
N SER A 108 11.32 -0.71 -8.51
CA SER A 108 12.69 -0.20 -8.43
C SER A 108 12.76 1.29 -8.05
N VAL A 109 11.82 2.08 -8.55
CA VAL A 109 11.72 3.52 -8.33
C VAL A 109 11.05 3.80 -6.99
N THR A 110 9.96 3.11 -6.68
CA THR A 110 9.21 3.33 -5.45
C THR A 110 9.95 2.87 -4.21
N PHE A 111 10.79 1.84 -4.30
CA PHE A 111 11.69 1.47 -3.19
C PHE A 111 12.63 2.59 -2.79
N TRP A 112 13.06 3.41 -3.76
CA TRP A 112 13.92 4.55 -3.47
C TRP A 112 13.13 5.79 -3.07
N PHE A 113 12.12 6.18 -3.86
CA PHE A 113 11.44 7.47 -3.74
C PHE A 113 10.23 7.49 -2.81
N CYS A 114 9.56 6.36 -2.57
CA CYS A 114 8.40 6.33 -1.70
C CYS A 114 8.83 6.43 -0.23
N ALA A 115 8.58 7.58 0.37
CA ALA A 115 8.99 7.90 1.73
C ALA A 115 8.03 8.94 2.34
N ASP A 116 8.29 9.33 3.58
CA ASP A 116 7.56 10.39 4.27
C ASP A 116 7.70 11.74 3.56
N ARG A 117 6.61 12.19 2.94
CA ARG A 117 6.52 13.47 2.23
C ARG A 117 6.71 14.70 3.11
N ASP A 118 6.56 14.57 4.43
CA ASP A 118 6.77 15.67 5.38
C ASP A 118 8.25 15.83 5.75
N LYS A 119 9.08 14.82 5.42
CA LYS A 119 10.52 14.81 5.75
C LYS A 119 11.42 14.86 4.53
N VAL A 120 10.98 14.31 3.40
CA VAL A 120 11.75 14.28 2.15
C VAL A 120 10.86 14.61 0.96
N PRO A 121 11.39 15.33 -0.06
CA PRO A 121 10.63 15.61 -1.26
C PRO A 121 10.43 14.32 -2.07
N VAL A 122 9.17 13.93 -2.27
CA VAL A 122 8.80 12.81 -3.14
C VAL A 122 8.25 13.37 -4.46
N PRO A 123 8.85 13.07 -5.63
CA PRO A 123 8.45 13.64 -6.91
C PRO A 123 7.19 12.97 -7.49
N THR A 124 6.12 12.85 -6.69
CA THR A 124 4.90 12.09 -7.03
C THR A 124 4.29 12.49 -8.38
N LYS A 125 4.23 13.78 -8.70
CA LYS A 125 3.67 14.26 -9.98
C LYS A 125 4.49 13.81 -11.19
N GLU A 126 5.82 13.81 -11.06
CA GLU A 126 6.73 13.41 -12.13
C GLU A 126 6.67 11.90 -12.34
N LEU A 127 6.71 11.13 -11.25
CA LEU A 127 6.59 9.67 -11.27
C LEU A 127 5.27 9.18 -11.89
N LEU A 128 4.18 9.92 -11.69
CA LEU A 128 2.86 9.62 -12.27
C LEU A 128 2.63 10.26 -13.65
N SER A 129 3.61 10.96 -14.21
CA SER A 129 3.44 11.59 -15.51
C SER A 129 3.46 10.57 -16.65
N LYS A 130 2.64 10.80 -17.68
CA LYS A 130 2.64 9.96 -18.90
C LYS A 130 3.98 10.02 -19.64
N THR A 131 4.68 11.16 -19.58
CA THR A 131 6.03 11.31 -20.14
C THR A 131 7.04 10.38 -19.47
N TYR A 132 7.06 10.35 -18.13
CA TYR A 132 7.93 9.45 -17.38
C TYR A 132 7.62 7.98 -17.71
N ALA A 133 6.33 7.62 -17.70
CA ALA A 133 5.88 6.28 -18.01
C ALA A 133 6.24 5.83 -19.44
N LYS A 134 6.14 6.73 -20.42
CA LYS A 134 6.59 6.46 -21.79
C LYS A 134 8.09 6.13 -21.83
N GLY A 135 8.93 6.93 -21.15
CA GLY A 135 10.37 6.64 -21.06
C GLY A 135 10.66 5.29 -20.39
N CYS A 136 9.88 4.90 -19.37
CA CYS A 136 9.96 3.57 -18.77
C CYS A 136 9.51 2.46 -19.74
N SER A 137 8.48 2.69 -20.56
CA SER A 137 8.03 1.69 -21.54
C SER A 137 9.07 1.41 -22.63
N GLU A 138 9.85 2.43 -23.03
CA GLU A 138 10.88 2.33 -24.06
C GLU A 138 12.07 1.43 -23.65
N VAL A 139 12.29 1.23 -22.35
CA VAL A 139 13.36 0.33 -21.84
C VAL A 139 12.89 -1.11 -21.66
N VAL A 140 11.60 -1.41 -21.83
CA VAL A 140 11.07 -2.77 -21.77
C VAL A 140 11.44 -3.52 -23.05
N ASN A 141 12.30 -4.51 -22.94
CA ASN A 141 12.64 -5.38 -24.06
C ASN A 141 11.61 -6.52 -24.17
N LEU A 142 10.79 -6.53 -25.21
CA LEU A 142 9.74 -7.54 -25.41
C LEU A 142 10.26 -8.97 -25.62
N GLN A 143 11.55 -9.15 -25.89
CA GLN A 143 12.16 -10.46 -26.17
C GLN A 143 13.07 -10.94 -25.04
N ARG A 144 13.31 -10.13 -24.00
CA ARG A 144 14.23 -10.47 -22.92
C ARG A 144 13.88 -9.76 -21.62
N ALA A 145 13.75 -10.52 -20.54
CA ALA A 145 13.60 -9.97 -19.19
C ALA A 145 14.82 -9.14 -18.79
N SER A 146 14.60 -7.98 -18.19
CA SER A 146 15.69 -7.14 -17.67
C SER A 146 16.48 -7.87 -16.59
N ASP A 147 17.81 -7.81 -16.68
CA ASP A 147 18.79 -8.32 -15.72
C ASP A 147 19.30 -7.24 -14.74
N LYS A 148 18.97 -5.97 -15.01
CA LYS A 148 19.34 -4.83 -14.17
C LYS A 148 18.31 -4.62 -13.08
N TYR A 149 18.64 -5.10 -11.89
CA TYR A 149 17.94 -4.75 -10.66
C TYR A 149 18.94 -4.05 -9.74
N ASN A 150 18.59 -2.88 -9.22
CA ASN A 150 19.26 -2.41 -8.00
C ASN A 150 18.99 -3.48 -6.94
N LYS A 151 20.05 -4.04 -6.34
CA LYS A 151 19.95 -5.13 -5.35
C LYS A 151 18.88 -4.77 -4.31
N GLY A 152 17.72 -5.40 -4.41
CA GLY A 152 16.66 -5.25 -3.41
C GLY A 152 17.10 -5.88 -2.10
N ASN A 153 16.53 -5.42 -0.99
CA ASN A 153 16.67 -6.13 0.27
C ASN A 153 15.91 -7.47 0.15
N LEU A 154 16.58 -8.57 0.51
CA LEU A 154 15.94 -9.88 0.71
C LEU A 154 15.04 -9.78 1.95
N LEU A 155 13.86 -9.21 1.79
CA LEU A 155 12.80 -9.32 2.79
C LEU A 155 11.78 -10.32 2.22
N PRO A 156 11.84 -11.61 2.61
CA PRO A 156 10.70 -12.49 2.43
C PRO A 156 9.58 -11.97 3.35
N VAL A 157 8.81 -10.99 2.87
CA VAL A 157 7.72 -10.40 3.65
C VAL A 157 6.49 -11.27 3.45
N ARG A 158 6.30 -12.24 4.35
CA ARG A 158 4.95 -12.73 4.64
C ARG A 158 4.26 -11.67 5.49
N SER A 159 3.22 -11.07 4.93
CA SER A 159 2.41 -10.08 5.62
C SER A 159 1.01 -10.64 5.80
N ASP A 160 0.56 -10.69 7.04
CA ASP A 160 -0.83 -10.96 7.37
C ASP A 160 -1.50 -9.58 7.49
N THR A 161 -2.32 -9.29 6.50
CA THR A 161 -3.05 -8.03 6.37
C THR A 161 -4.51 -8.39 6.26
N VAL A 162 -5.39 -7.57 6.84
CA VAL A 162 -6.83 -7.69 6.67
C VAL A 162 -7.28 -6.52 5.80
N TYR A 163 -7.98 -6.86 4.73
CA TYR A 163 -8.67 -5.93 3.86
C TYR A 163 -10.17 -6.21 3.94
N PHE A 164 -10.97 -5.15 3.95
CA PHE A 164 -12.40 -5.25 3.70
C PHE A 164 -12.90 -4.01 2.98
N THR A 165 -14.03 -4.18 2.32
CA THR A 165 -14.70 -3.13 1.57
C THR A 165 -16.18 -3.10 1.93
N VAL A 166 -16.75 -1.91 2.02
CA VAL A 166 -18.18 -1.71 2.28
C VAL A 166 -18.71 -0.71 1.27
N VAL A 167 -19.84 -1.02 0.64
CA VAL A 167 -20.60 -0.10 -0.20
C VAL A 167 -22.05 -0.13 0.27
N ASP A 168 -22.67 1.04 0.47
CA ASP A 168 -24.07 1.15 0.88
C ASP A 168 -25.01 1.59 -0.25
N ALA A 169 -26.31 1.52 0.01
CA ALA A 169 -27.34 1.87 -0.97
C ALA A 169 -27.41 3.38 -1.30
N GLN A 170 -26.70 4.23 -0.55
CA GLN A 170 -26.62 5.67 -0.79
C GLN A 170 -25.40 6.03 -1.65
N GLY A 171 -24.59 5.03 -2.04
CA GLY A 171 -23.39 5.24 -2.84
C GLY A 171 -22.15 5.59 -2.00
N ASN A 172 -22.20 5.47 -0.67
CA ASN A 172 -20.99 5.58 0.14
C ASN A 172 -20.15 4.31 -0.03
N ALA A 173 -18.83 4.47 -0.10
CA ALA A 173 -17.90 3.36 -0.15
C ALA A 173 -16.71 3.57 0.78
N SER A 174 -16.21 2.47 1.33
CA SER A 174 -14.99 2.44 2.15
C SER A 174 -14.13 1.26 1.72
N SER A 175 -12.93 1.57 1.23
CA SER A 175 -11.84 0.62 1.02
C SER A 175 -10.95 0.70 2.25
N PHE A 176 -10.94 -0.35 3.08
CA PHE A 176 -10.27 -0.32 4.38
C PHE A 176 -9.27 -1.46 4.50
N ILE A 177 -8.08 -1.11 5.00
CA ILE A 177 -7.01 -2.08 5.19
C ILE A 177 -6.26 -1.79 6.50
N ASN A 178 -5.95 -2.83 7.26
CA ASN A 178 -5.16 -2.72 8.48
C ASN A 178 -4.28 -3.96 8.68
N SER A 179 -3.15 -3.78 9.37
CA SER A 179 -2.19 -4.87 9.57
C SER A 179 -1.18 -4.54 10.68
N ASN A 180 -0.71 -5.57 11.36
CA ASN A 180 0.44 -5.52 12.27
C ASN A 180 1.81 -5.68 11.56
N TYR A 181 1.80 -5.61 10.23
CA TYR A 181 2.88 -5.90 9.29
C TYR A 181 3.15 -7.39 9.10
N MET A 182 4.02 -8.01 9.90
CA MET A 182 4.32 -9.44 9.81
C MET A 182 3.52 -10.20 10.87
N GLY A 183 2.50 -10.97 10.48
CA GLY A 183 1.69 -11.77 11.41
C GLY A 183 1.19 -11.00 12.62
N PHE A 184 1.47 -11.53 13.82
CA PHE A 184 1.16 -10.89 15.10
C PHE A 184 2.07 -9.69 15.44
N GLY A 185 2.81 -9.13 14.47
CA GLY A 185 3.75 -8.05 14.67
C GLY A 185 4.97 -8.51 15.46
N ILE A 186 5.32 -7.81 16.54
CA ILE A 186 6.40 -8.25 17.43
C ILE A 186 5.96 -9.35 18.42
N GLY A 187 4.67 -9.75 18.41
CA GLY A 187 4.13 -10.77 19.30
C GLY A 187 4.01 -10.36 20.77
N LEU A 188 4.40 -9.14 21.12
CA LEU A 188 4.23 -8.59 22.48
C LEU A 188 2.79 -8.10 22.67
N GLU A 189 2.16 -8.60 23.73
CA GLU A 189 0.83 -8.20 24.18
C GLU A 189 0.96 -7.25 25.39
N PRO A 190 0.53 -5.98 25.28
CA PRO A 190 0.63 -5.04 26.39
C PRO A 190 -0.38 -5.34 27.50
N GLY A 191 0.10 -5.69 28.69
CA GLY A 191 -0.71 -5.70 29.93
C GLY A 191 -2.03 -6.47 29.88
N GLY A 192 -2.13 -7.57 29.12
CA GLY A 192 -3.39 -8.33 29.02
C GLY A 192 -4.47 -7.65 28.17
N CYS A 193 -4.14 -6.60 27.41
CA CYS A 193 -5.09 -5.85 26.59
C CYS A 193 -5.76 -6.72 25.51
N GLY A 194 -5.14 -7.83 25.13
CA GLY A 194 -5.60 -8.79 24.14
C GLY A 194 -5.27 -8.42 22.69
N PHE A 195 -4.37 -7.47 22.45
CA PHE A 195 -3.86 -7.18 21.11
C PHE A 195 -2.33 -7.20 21.12
N THR A 196 -1.73 -7.48 19.96
CA THR A 196 -0.27 -7.45 19.80
C THR A 196 0.21 -6.18 19.13
N LEU A 197 1.44 -5.78 19.44
CA LEU A 197 2.08 -4.59 18.85
C LEU A 197 2.61 -4.89 17.45
N GLN A 198 2.43 -3.95 16.51
CA GLN A 198 2.96 -4.04 15.15
C GLN A 198 4.50 -4.02 15.12
N ASN A 199 5.11 -4.63 14.10
CA ASN A 199 6.56 -4.56 13.85
C ASN A 199 6.93 -3.70 12.63
N ARG A 200 6.05 -2.77 12.26
CA ARG A 200 6.13 -1.98 11.02
C ARG A 200 7.45 -1.20 10.88
N GLY A 201 8.05 -0.74 11.98
CA GLY A 201 9.33 -0.01 11.97
C GLY A 201 10.47 -0.72 11.22
N SER A 202 10.39 -2.03 11.04
CA SER A 202 11.32 -2.81 10.22
C SER A 202 11.30 -2.46 8.72
N SER A 203 10.32 -1.69 8.24
CA SER A 203 10.29 -1.16 6.87
C SER A 203 11.22 0.04 6.66
N PHE A 204 11.86 0.60 7.70
CA PHE A 204 12.87 1.64 7.52
C PHE A 204 14.17 1.08 6.93
N SER A 205 14.84 1.90 6.12
CA SER A 205 16.24 1.67 5.79
C SER A 205 17.15 2.16 6.92
N LEU A 206 18.28 1.51 7.12
CA LEU A 206 19.36 1.98 8.00
C LEU A 206 20.49 2.68 7.22
N SER A 207 20.38 2.75 5.89
CA SER A 207 21.35 3.49 5.06
C SER A 207 21.08 4.99 5.16
N PRO A 208 22.04 5.81 5.62
CA PRO A 208 21.85 7.25 5.79
C PRO A 208 21.50 8.00 4.50
N SER A 209 21.88 7.47 3.33
CA SER A 209 21.60 8.07 2.03
C SER A 209 20.22 7.72 1.46
N HIS A 210 19.51 6.77 2.08
CA HIS A 210 18.23 6.30 1.57
C HIS A 210 17.09 7.24 1.99
N LEU A 211 16.17 7.58 1.08
CA LEU A 211 15.07 8.52 1.39
C LEU A 211 14.13 8.00 2.49
N ASN A 212 13.95 6.68 2.57
CA ASN A 212 13.27 5.99 3.69
C ASN A 212 14.22 5.60 4.86
N CYS A 213 15.31 6.33 5.10
CA CYS A 213 16.15 6.12 6.30
C CYS A 213 15.37 6.40 7.58
N LEU A 214 15.59 5.59 8.62
CA LEU A 214 15.03 5.77 9.97
C LEU A 214 15.33 7.18 10.50
N ALA A 215 14.31 7.84 11.03
CA ALA A 215 14.45 9.13 11.72
C ALA A 215 13.32 9.32 12.75
N PRO A 216 13.53 10.16 13.79
CA PRO A 216 12.49 10.48 14.77
C PRO A 216 11.27 11.13 14.12
N ARG A 217 10.06 10.71 14.53
CA ARG A 217 8.77 11.24 14.04
C ARG A 217 8.66 11.25 12.51
N LYS A 218 9.28 10.27 11.85
CA LYS A 218 9.17 10.02 10.42
C LYS A 218 8.28 8.82 10.19
N ARG A 219 7.55 8.83 9.08
CA ARG A 219 6.74 7.71 8.61
C ARG A 219 7.58 6.83 7.68
N LEU A 220 7.52 5.52 7.91
CA LEU A 220 8.20 4.50 7.10
C LEU A 220 7.53 4.29 5.75
N TYR A 221 8.22 3.69 4.78
CA TYR A 221 7.59 3.10 3.59
C TYR A 221 6.48 2.11 4.00
N HIS A 222 5.24 2.38 3.64
CA HIS A 222 4.08 1.65 4.14
C HIS A 222 3.46 0.73 3.07
N MET A 223 3.27 -0.54 3.42
CA MET A 223 2.83 -1.56 2.45
C MET A 223 1.32 -1.70 2.28
N ILE A 224 0.50 -1.36 3.28
CA ILE A 224 -0.95 -1.50 3.12
C ILE A 224 -1.50 -0.44 2.15
N ILE A 225 -2.27 -0.86 1.16
CA ILE A 225 -2.83 0.02 0.14
C ILE A 225 -4.33 -0.29 -0.07
N PRO A 226 -5.23 0.60 0.37
CA PRO A 226 -6.63 0.54 -0.04
C PRO A 226 -6.80 1.32 -1.35
N ALA A 227 -7.60 0.80 -2.29
CA ALA A 227 -7.84 1.44 -3.57
C ALA A 227 -9.33 1.65 -3.88
N LEU A 228 -9.59 2.64 -4.73
CA LEU A 228 -10.89 2.87 -5.37
C LEU A 228 -10.68 3.01 -6.88
N ALA A 229 -11.69 2.67 -7.67
CA ALA A 229 -11.75 2.94 -9.09
C ALA A 229 -13.00 3.75 -9.42
N THR A 230 -12.86 4.80 -10.24
CA THR A 230 -13.98 5.61 -10.71
C THR A 230 -13.95 5.76 -12.23
N ALA A 231 -15.11 5.96 -12.86
CA ALA A 231 -15.20 6.29 -14.27
C ALA A 231 -14.53 7.65 -14.53
N ALA A 232 -13.75 7.76 -15.60
CA ALA A 232 -12.98 8.97 -15.85
C ALA A 232 -13.83 10.14 -16.38
N ASP A 233 -14.90 9.83 -17.08
CA ASP A 233 -15.83 10.77 -17.70
C ASP A 233 -16.89 11.29 -16.73
N THR A 234 -17.49 10.41 -15.92
CA THR A 234 -18.55 10.78 -14.98
C THR A 234 -18.05 11.00 -13.55
N GLY A 235 -16.94 10.37 -13.17
CA GLY A 235 -16.47 10.32 -11.78
C GLY A 235 -17.21 9.30 -10.91
N ASP A 236 -18.12 8.50 -11.49
CA ASP A 236 -18.90 7.51 -10.74
C ASP A 236 -18.01 6.41 -10.14
N LEU A 237 -18.35 5.96 -8.95
CA LEU A 237 -17.66 4.84 -8.31
C LEU A 237 -17.90 3.55 -9.10
N LEU A 238 -16.81 2.96 -9.61
CA LEU A 238 -16.84 1.67 -10.30
C LEU A 238 -16.54 0.52 -9.34
N CYS A 239 -15.54 0.70 -8.47
CA CYS A 239 -15.13 -0.35 -7.54
C CYS A 239 -14.44 0.19 -6.29
N SER A 240 -14.63 -0.52 -5.18
CA SER A 240 -13.84 -0.38 -3.96
C SER A 240 -13.14 -1.70 -3.68
N PHE A 241 -11.83 -1.73 -3.88
CA PHE A 241 -11.05 -2.96 -3.98
C PHE A 241 -9.70 -2.89 -3.27
N GLY A 242 -9.12 -4.05 -3.02
CA GLY A 242 -7.82 -4.21 -2.41
C GLY A 242 -7.39 -5.67 -2.42
N VAL A 243 -6.11 -5.90 -2.63
CA VAL A 243 -5.50 -7.25 -2.56
C VAL A 243 -4.54 -7.28 -1.39
N MET A 244 -4.60 -8.33 -0.57
CA MET A 244 -3.74 -8.48 0.62
C MET A 244 -2.39 -9.12 0.26
N GLY A 245 -1.37 -8.93 1.12
CA GLY A 245 -0.11 -9.69 1.03
C GLY A 245 1.17 -8.87 0.79
N GLY A 246 1.39 -7.78 1.54
CA GLY A 246 2.67 -7.06 1.52
C GLY A 246 3.06 -6.50 0.15
N PHE A 247 4.13 -7.00 -0.47
CA PHE A 247 4.54 -6.59 -1.83
C PHE A 247 3.69 -7.19 -2.95
N MET A 248 2.79 -8.13 -2.64
CA MET A 248 1.78 -8.57 -3.61
C MET A 248 0.74 -7.49 -3.88
N GLN A 249 0.46 -6.59 -2.93
CA GLN A 249 -0.68 -5.67 -3.03
C GLN A 249 -0.62 -4.81 -4.31
N PRO A 250 0.50 -4.13 -4.66
CA PRO A 250 0.55 -3.37 -5.91
C PRO A 250 0.41 -4.25 -7.16
N GLN A 251 0.92 -5.49 -7.12
CA GLN A 251 0.82 -6.43 -8.24
C GLN A 251 -0.63 -6.86 -8.45
N GLY A 252 -1.31 -7.23 -7.36
CA GLY A 252 -2.73 -7.58 -7.37
C GLY A 252 -3.61 -6.43 -7.82
N HIS A 253 -3.34 -5.19 -7.36
CA HIS A 253 -4.10 -4.01 -7.81
C HIS A 253 -3.96 -3.80 -9.32
N VAL A 254 -2.75 -3.96 -9.87
CA VAL A 254 -2.52 -3.85 -11.32
C VAL A 254 -3.22 -4.98 -12.07
N GLN A 255 -3.15 -6.21 -11.57
CA GLN A 255 -3.81 -7.37 -12.18
C GLN A 255 -5.33 -7.22 -12.19
N ASP A 256 -5.93 -6.86 -11.05
CA ASP A 256 -7.37 -6.63 -10.94
C ASP A 256 -7.82 -5.55 -11.94
N VAL A 257 -7.14 -4.40 -11.97
CA VAL A 257 -7.47 -3.30 -12.90
C VAL A 257 -7.24 -3.69 -14.36
N SER A 258 -6.16 -4.40 -14.67
CA SER A 258 -5.80 -4.74 -16.05
C SER A 258 -6.68 -5.83 -16.65
N ASN A 259 -7.27 -6.67 -15.80
CA ASN A 259 -8.15 -7.77 -16.19
C ASN A 259 -9.62 -7.34 -16.31
N VAL A 260 -9.95 -6.14 -15.86
CA VAL A 260 -11.33 -5.64 -15.87
C VAL A 260 -11.55 -4.81 -17.13
N SER A 261 -12.47 -5.27 -17.98
CA SER A 261 -13.07 -4.41 -19.00
C SER A 261 -13.85 -3.30 -18.29
N PRO A 262 -13.85 -2.04 -18.76
CA PRO A 262 -14.57 -0.93 -18.11
C PRO A 262 -16.06 -1.19 -17.81
N LEU A 263 -16.65 -2.23 -18.41
CA LEU A 263 -18.06 -2.62 -18.30
C LEU A 263 -18.31 -3.95 -17.56
N GLU A 264 -17.28 -4.73 -17.21
CA GLU A 264 -17.45 -6.00 -16.50
C GLU A 264 -17.00 -5.82 -15.05
N CYS A 265 -17.98 -5.78 -14.14
CA CYS A 265 -17.76 -5.55 -12.72
C CYS A 265 -16.66 -6.48 -12.15
N MET A 266 -15.70 -5.93 -11.40
CA MET A 266 -14.57 -6.65 -10.78
C MET A 266 -15.00 -7.80 -9.83
N ALA A 267 -16.30 -7.90 -9.51
CA ALA A 267 -16.85 -8.82 -8.52
C ALA A 267 -16.82 -10.31 -8.93
N GLU A 268 -16.87 -10.64 -10.23
CA GLU A 268 -16.84 -12.05 -10.68
C GLU A 268 -15.42 -12.54 -10.99
N HIS A 269 -14.50 -11.68 -11.43
CA HIS A 269 -13.17 -12.11 -11.89
C HIS A 269 -12.17 -12.42 -10.75
N GLN A 270 -12.34 -11.85 -9.55
CA GLN A 270 -11.39 -12.07 -8.44
C GLN A 270 -11.36 -13.53 -7.93
N LYS A 271 -12.40 -14.34 -8.16
CA LYS A 271 -12.41 -15.75 -7.72
C LYS A 271 -11.61 -16.67 -8.64
N ASP A 272 -11.50 -16.34 -9.92
CA ASP A 272 -10.94 -17.24 -10.94
C ASP A 272 -9.53 -16.84 -11.38
N SER A 273 -9.14 -15.56 -11.24
CA SER A 273 -7.80 -15.05 -11.61
C SER A 273 -6.70 -15.36 -10.59
N LEU A 274 -7.05 -15.70 -9.34
CA LEU A 274 -6.12 -16.07 -8.27
C LEU A 274 -5.71 -17.57 -8.28
N LEU A 275 -6.18 -18.35 -9.27
CA LEU A 275 -5.91 -19.78 -9.41
C LEU A 275 -4.75 -20.11 -10.37
N ILE A 276 -3.75 -19.24 -10.48
CA ILE A 276 -2.48 -19.52 -11.17
C ILE A 276 -1.33 -19.48 -10.17
#